data_AF-A0A0C2H2Q0-F1
#
_entry.id   AF-A0A0C2H2Q0-F1
#
_cell.length_a   1.000
_cell.length_b   1.000
_cell.length_c   1.000
_cell.angle_alpha   90.00
_cell.angle_beta   90.00
_cell.angle_gamma   90.00
#
_symmetry.space_group_name_H-M   'P 1'
#
loop_
_entity.id
_entity.type
_entity.pdbx_description
1 polymer ?
#
loop_
_entity_poly.entity_id
_entity_poly.type
_entity_poly.pdbx_seq_one_letter_code
_entity_poly.pdbx_strand_id
1 'polypeptide(L)'
;MDEGWLTESRPERGKFTILDGTSVAEPDEILDIDFDADLLQRIFRDSRVGIQFLARYGIIPNTRECKIESCPKEQLMSLIKHANGFVWRCRSCRKRRERRVITKISVYEGTFLFFSRMPMNKFFIFMLVWCENAGYTASEYNRLLGEFRLVEETIHNTIGFIRDHIQSWCLLRSSHYPIGGKGHIVELLETLHTEDVSAKHRSRRERRFTMRLVLICWNTDEIVTVELPDRQFLPTTLIKTVENNVKEGSTVVMRDLLMKRFGEKEELDAMLENHTLKTIADVWCDLDEEERDKQFMKTLMESVQPLPAEPFAYEYYFRRTFIDKPFNNLLKAIRELYSAHHVTHNDLASL
;
A
#
# COMPACT_ATOMS: atom_id res chain seq x y z
N MET A 1 34.81 -1.90 10.00
CA MET A 1 34.36 -3.11 10.72
C MET A 1 33.47 -3.87 9.76
N ASP A 2 34.01 -4.98 9.26
CA ASP A 2 33.44 -6.12 8.53
C ASP A 2 32.23 -5.90 7.60
N GLU A 3 32.56 -5.62 6.34
CA GLU A 3 31.69 -5.83 5.18
C GLU A 3 31.55 -7.34 4.89
N GLY A 4 30.55 -7.97 5.52
CA GLY A 4 30.26 -9.40 5.38
C GLY A 4 29.26 -9.77 4.28
N TRP A 5 29.31 -9.14 3.10
CA TRP A 5 28.44 -9.53 1.99
C TRP A 5 29.23 -9.97 0.75
N LEU A 6 28.96 -11.22 0.35
CA LEU A 6 29.23 -11.87 -0.95
C LEU A 6 30.54 -12.68 -1.07
N THR A 7 30.51 -13.91 -0.58
CA THR A 7 31.09 -15.03 -1.34
C THR A 7 30.07 -15.52 -2.38
N GLU A 8 30.44 -15.46 -3.66
CA GLU A 8 29.72 -16.05 -4.81
C GLU A 8 29.51 -17.57 -4.62
N SER A 9 28.47 -17.98 -3.90
CA SER A 9 28.02 -19.38 -3.94
C SER A 9 27.06 -19.54 -5.11
N ARG A 10 27.11 -20.63 -5.87
CA ARG A 10 26.00 -21.01 -6.77
C ARG A 10 24.75 -21.31 -5.91
N PRO A 11 23.50 -21.06 -6.36
CA PRO A 11 22.34 -21.48 -5.59
C PRO A 11 22.29 -23.01 -5.55
N GLU A 12 22.65 -23.57 -4.39
CA GLU A 12 22.63 -25.01 -4.14
C GLU A 12 21.20 -25.54 -4.17
N ARG A 13 20.98 -26.64 -4.89
CA ARG A 13 19.69 -27.33 -4.86
C ARG A 13 19.45 -27.85 -3.45
N GLY A 14 18.34 -27.45 -2.83
CA GLY A 14 17.87 -28.08 -1.59
C GLY A 14 17.89 -27.20 -0.35
N LYS A 15 18.29 -25.92 -0.44
CA LYS A 15 18.15 -24.95 0.66
C LYS A 15 16.68 -24.78 1.06
N PHE A 16 16.40 -24.64 2.35
CA PHE A 16 15.04 -24.49 2.90
C PHE A 16 14.68 -23.03 3.23
N THR A 17 15.69 -22.16 3.17
CA THR A 17 15.70 -20.74 3.51
C THR A 17 16.25 -19.94 2.32
N ILE A 18 15.85 -18.68 2.19
CA ILE A 18 16.47 -17.72 1.25
C ILE A 18 17.73 -17.11 1.88
N LEU A 19 17.64 -16.75 3.17
CA LEU A 19 18.71 -16.24 4.02
C LEU A 19 19.15 -17.36 4.97
N ASP A 20 20.37 -17.86 4.76
CA ASP A 20 20.97 -18.85 5.65
C ASP A 20 21.73 -18.12 6.76
N GLY A 21 21.29 -18.25 8.01
CA GLY A 21 22.00 -17.71 9.17
C GLY A 21 21.85 -16.20 9.39
N THR A 22 21.07 -15.50 8.56
CA THR A 22 20.73 -14.08 8.75
C THR A 22 19.28 -13.95 9.23
N SER A 23 19.05 -13.15 10.26
CA SER A 23 17.69 -12.82 10.72
C SER A 23 16.96 -11.97 9.69
N VAL A 24 15.63 -12.10 9.66
CA VAL A 24 14.76 -11.14 8.99
C VAL A 24 14.85 -9.83 9.77
N ALA A 25 15.03 -8.71 9.08
CA ALA A 25 15.11 -7.37 9.66
C ALA A 25 13.80 -7.04 10.36
N GLU A 26 13.72 -6.06 11.24
CA GLU A 26 12.45 -5.47 11.70
C GLU A 26 11.89 -4.47 10.65
N PRO A 27 10.59 -4.12 10.67
CA PRO A 27 10.00 -3.23 9.68
C PRO A 27 10.70 -1.88 9.56
N ASP A 28 11.13 -1.31 10.68
CA ASP A 28 11.78 0.00 10.74
C ASP A 28 13.17 0.00 10.10
N GLU A 29 13.88 -1.13 10.10
CA GLU A 29 15.21 -1.24 9.46
C GLU A 29 15.15 -0.97 7.94
N ILE A 30 13.97 -1.04 7.30
CA ILE A 30 13.79 -0.64 5.90
C ILE A 30 14.07 0.85 5.70
N LEU A 31 13.80 1.68 6.71
CA LEU A 31 13.95 3.14 6.62
C LEU A 31 15.41 3.56 6.58
N ASP A 32 16.32 2.72 7.07
CA ASP A 32 17.77 2.98 7.09
C ASP A 32 18.45 2.65 5.75
N ILE A 33 17.74 2.05 4.81
CA ILE A 33 18.29 1.70 3.50
C ILE A 33 18.45 2.97 2.64
N ASP A 34 19.66 3.18 2.15
CA ASP A 34 19.92 4.14 1.08
C ASP A 34 19.80 3.45 -0.28
N PHE A 35 18.77 3.81 -1.06
CA PHE A 35 18.52 3.25 -2.38
C PHE A 35 19.33 3.99 -3.45
N ASP A 36 20.64 3.90 -3.34
CA ASP A 36 21.55 4.46 -4.33
C ASP A 36 21.50 3.67 -5.67
N ALA A 37 22.15 4.25 -6.69
CA ALA A 37 22.16 3.66 -8.02
C ALA A 37 22.83 2.28 -8.05
N ASP A 38 23.82 2.03 -7.19
CA ASP A 38 24.59 0.79 -7.17
C ASP A 38 23.78 -0.35 -6.54
N LEU A 39 23.11 -0.10 -5.42
CA LEU A 39 22.20 -1.03 -4.77
C LEU A 39 21.04 -1.40 -5.70
N LEU A 40 20.42 -0.40 -6.32
CA LEU A 40 19.34 -0.60 -7.29
C LEU A 40 19.84 -1.48 -8.46
N GLN A 41 21.01 -1.16 -9.04
CA GLN A 41 21.59 -1.99 -10.10
C GLN A 41 21.84 -3.43 -9.67
N ARG A 42 22.34 -3.66 -8.45
CA ARG A 42 22.58 -5.01 -7.92
C ARG A 42 21.27 -5.78 -7.75
N ILE A 43 20.25 -5.17 -7.15
CA ILE A 43 18.93 -5.78 -6.94
C ILE A 43 18.27 -6.14 -8.28
N PHE A 44 18.44 -5.30 -9.31
CA PHE A 44 17.77 -5.48 -10.60
C PHE A 44 18.52 -6.35 -11.60
N ARG A 45 19.85 -6.44 -11.52
CA ARG A 45 20.65 -7.31 -12.39
C ARG A 45 20.67 -8.76 -11.92
N ASP A 46 20.74 -8.99 -10.61
CA ASP A 46 20.75 -10.35 -10.06
C ASP A 46 19.46 -10.66 -9.30
N SER A 47 18.62 -11.47 -9.93
CA SER A 47 17.38 -12.01 -9.32
C SER A 47 17.60 -12.64 -7.95
N ARG A 48 18.79 -13.19 -7.66
CA ARG A 48 19.12 -13.76 -6.35
C ARG A 48 19.28 -12.66 -5.31
N VAL A 49 20.03 -11.61 -5.62
CA VAL A 49 20.20 -10.46 -4.73
C VAL A 49 18.83 -9.83 -4.45
N GLY A 50 17.99 -9.69 -5.49
CA GLY A 50 16.62 -9.22 -5.33
C GLY A 50 15.79 -10.07 -4.37
N ILE A 51 15.73 -11.41 -4.53
CA ILE A 51 14.96 -12.24 -3.59
C ILE A 51 15.54 -12.23 -2.18
N GLN A 52 16.86 -12.14 -2.03
CA GLN A 52 17.51 -12.06 -0.71
C GLN A 52 17.18 -10.74 -0.02
N PHE A 53 17.21 -9.63 -0.75
CA PHE A 53 16.77 -8.33 -0.26
C PHE A 53 15.33 -8.41 0.26
N LEU A 54 14.41 -8.95 -0.55
CA LEU A 54 13.01 -9.05 -0.17
C LEU A 54 12.77 -9.96 1.03
N ALA A 55 13.49 -11.08 1.10
CA ALA A 55 13.41 -11.98 2.24
C ALA A 55 13.97 -11.32 3.50
N ARG A 56 15.08 -10.58 3.38
CA ARG A 56 15.74 -9.87 4.50
C ARG A 56 14.80 -8.85 5.11
N TYR A 57 14.05 -8.12 4.30
CA TYR A 57 13.12 -7.11 4.78
C TYR A 57 11.68 -7.61 4.95
N GLY A 58 11.47 -8.93 4.99
CA GLY A 58 10.16 -9.52 5.30
C GLY A 58 9.07 -9.25 4.25
N ILE A 59 9.47 -8.79 3.06
CA ILE A 59 8.57 -8.49 1.95
C ILE A 59 8.10 -9.77 1.25
N ILE A 60 8.95 -10.80 1.26
CA ILE A 60 8.60 -12.18 0.89
C ILE A 60 9.03 -13.12 2.03
N PRO A 61 8.39 -14.29 2.18
CA PRO A 61 8.72 -15.19 3.27
C PRO A 61 10.10 -15.84 3.06
N ASN A 62 10.93 -15.86 4.11
CA ASN A 62 12.26 -16.49 4.09
C ASN A 62 12.20 -18.01 4.00
N THR A 63 11.15 -18.62 4.54
CA THR A 63 10.89 -20.07 4.52
C THR A 63 9.46 -20.32 4.03
N ARG A 64 9.15 -21.55 3.65
CA ARG A 64 7.77 -21.90 3.26
C ARG A 64 7.44 -23.34 3.57
N GLU A 65 6.24 -23.55 4.11
CA GLU A 65 5.66 -24.88 4.30
C GLU A 65 4.75 -25.28 3.14
N CYS A 66 4.56 -26.59 2.97
CA CYS A 66 3.64 -27.09 1.95
C CYS A 66 2.19 -26.96 2.42
N LYS A 67 1.34 -26.31 1.62
CA LYS A 67 -0.09 -26.11 1.91
C LYS A 67 -0.96 -27.37 1.76
N ILE A 68 -0.39 -28.51 1.38
CA ILE A 68 -1.16 -29.75 1.17
C ILE A 68 -1.33 -30.43 2.52
N GLU A 69 -2.57 -30.59 2.98
CA GLU A 69 -2.89 -31.17 4.31
C GLU A 69 -2.26 -32.53 4.55
N SER A 70 -2.20 -33.37 3.51
CA SER A 70 -1.58 -34.70 3.60
C SER A 70 -0.04 -34.67 3.56
N CYS A 71 0.58 -33.50 3.40
CA CYS A 71 2.03 -33.33 3.47
C CYS A 71 2.44 -33.13 4.93
N PRO A 72 3.55 -33.72 5.41
CA PRO A 72 4.04 -33.45 6.75
C PRO A 72 4.28 -31.95 6.94
N LYS A 73 3.56 -31.32 7.88
CA LYS A 73 3.57 -29.86 8.10
C LYS A 73 4.93 -29.36 8.58
N GLU A 74 5.68 -30.18 9.31
CA GLU A 74 7.02 -29.88 9.82
C GLU A 74 8.12 -29.79 8.73
N GLN A 75 7.79 -30.03 7.46
CA GLN A 75 8.78 -30.00 6.37
C GLN A 75 8.72 -28.71 5.56
N LEU A 76 9.79 -27.92 5.69
CA LEU A 76 10.04 -26.79 4.80
C LEU A 76 10.22 -27.23 3.34
N MET A 77 9.71 -26.41 2.43
CA MET A 77 9.92 -26.55 1.00
C MET A 77 11.34 -26.12 0.64
N SER A 78 11.93 -26.79 -0.36
CA SER A 78 13.25 -26.41 -0.84
C SER A 78 13.18 -25.33 -1.91
N LEU A 79 14.01 -24.31 -1.80
CA LEU A 79 14.23 -23.30 -2.82
C LEU A 79 15.00 -23.91 -3.99
N ILE A 80 14.51 -23.72 -5.22
CA ILE A 80 15.17 -24.16 -6.44
C ILE A 80 15.13 -23.09 -7.52
N LYS A 81 16.20 -23.05 -8.34
CA LYS A 81 16.21 -22.26 -9.59
C LYS A 81 15.26 -22.88 -10.61
N HIS A 82 14.47 -22.02 -11.25
CA HIS A 82 13.53 -22.32 -12.33
C HIS A 82 13.81 -21.40 -13.53
N ALA A 83 13.16 -21.66 -14.67
CA ALA A 83 13.39 -20.89 -15.91
C ALA A 83 13.23 -19.37 -15.74
N ASN A 84 12.30 -18.93 -14.89
CA ASN A 84 11.95 -17.51 -14.70
C ASN A 84 12.29 -17.00 -13.28
N GLY A 85 13.30 -17.58 -12.62
CA GLY A 85 13.72 -17.16 -11.28
C GLY A 85 13.74 -18.31 -10.27
N PHE A 86 13.13 -18.10 -9.10
CA PHE A 86 13.15 -19.08 -8.01
C PHE A 86 11.74 -19.55 -7.64
N VAL A 87 11.63 -20.81 -7.22
CA VAL A 87 10.38 -21.40 -6.73
C VAL A 87 10.63 -22.25 -5.49
N TRP A 88 9.64 -22.29 -4.60
CA TRP A 88 9.57 -23.26 -3.51
C TRP A 88 9.12 -24.61 -4.05
N ARG A 89 9.81 -25.69 -3.69
CA ARG A 89 9.47 -27.04 -4.13
C ARG A 89 9.31 -27.99 -2.94
N CYS A 90 8.15 -28.62 -2.83
CA CYS A 90 7.90 -29.63 -1.81
C CYS A 90 8.58 -30.95 -2.21
N ARG A 91 9.43 -31.48 -1.32
CA ARG A 91 10.13 -32.77 -1.54
C ARG A 91 9.16 -33.95 -1.45
N SER A 92 8.24 -33.92 -0.50
CA SER A 92 7.28 -35.01 -0.25
C SER A 92 6.26 -35.15 -1.38
N CYS A 93 5.64 -34.05 -1.81
CA CYS A 93 4.72 -34.06 -2.95
C CYS A 93 5.39 -34.44 -4.28
N ARG A 94 6.68 -34.12 -4.46
CA ARG A 94 7.46 -34.58 -5.61
C ARG A 94 7.57 -36.10 -5.67
N LYS A 95 7.74 -36.77 -4.51
CA LYS A 95 7.91 -38.23 -4.45
C LYS A 95 6.62 -38.99 -4.74
N ARG A 96 5.45 -38.42 -4.38
CA ARG A 96 4.14 -39.07 -4.55
C ARG A 96 3.72 -39.29 -6.01
N ARG A 97 4.33 -38.61 -6.99
CA ARG A 97 4.10 -38.77 -8.46
C ARG A 97 2.63 -38.76 -8.93
N GLU A 98 1.69 -38.30 -8.11
CA GLU A 98 0.30 -38.11 -8.49
C GLU A 98 0.19 -36.98 -9.53
N ARG A 99 -0.44 -37.26 -10.67
CA ARG A 99 -0.46 -36.38 -11.86
C ARG A 99 -1.14 -35.01 -11.65
N ARG A 100 -1.68 -34.72 -10.46
CA ARG A 100 -2.45 -33.49 -10.17
C ARG A 100 -1.95 -32.69 -8.97
N VAL A 101 -0.84 -33.08 -8.36
CA VAL A 101 -0.32 -32.38 -7.16
C VAL A 101 0.63 -31.26 -7.58
N ILE A 102 0.32 -30.01 -7.19
CA ILE A 102 1.22 -28.87 -7.39
C ILE A 102 2.43 -29.04 -6.48
N THR A 103 3.60 -29.30 -7.08
CA THR A 103 4.85 -29.55 -6.33
C THR A 103 5.75 -28.33 -6.22
N LYS A 104 5.44 -27.27 -6.97
CA LYS A 104 6.20 -26.02 -7.04
C LYS A 104 5.29 -24.83 -6.82
N ILE A 105 5.74 -23.88 -6.03
CA ILE A 105 5.04 -22.66 -5.67
C ILE A 105 5.98 -21.47 -5.94
N SER A 106 5.45 -20.38 -6.48
CA SER A 106 6.24 -19.14 -6.66
C SER A 106 6.76 -18.63 -5.32
N VAL A 107 7.99 -18.09 -5.29
CA VAL A 107 8.51 -17.41 -4.09
C VAL A 107 7.66 -16.18 -3.70
N TYR A 108 6.98 -15.59 -4.68
CA TYR A 108 6.09 -14.45 -4.48
C TYR A 108 4.68 -14.84 -4.06
N GLU A 109 4.29 -16.12 -4.09
CA GLU A 109 2.89 -16.51 -3.84
C GLU A 109 2.42 -16.09 -2.44
N GLY A 110 1.31 -15.35 -2.37
CA GLY A 110 0.77 -14.81 -1.13
C GLY A 110 1.40 -13.49 -0.68
N THR A 111 2.24 -12.89 -1.52
CA THR A 111 2.87 -11.57 -1.27
C THR A 111 2.34 -10.55 -2.27
N PHE A 112 2.64 -9.27 -2.04
CA PHE A 112 2.25 -8.18 -2.95
C PHE A 112 2.77 -8.37 -4.39
N LEU A 113 3.91 -9.04 -4.56
CA LEU A 113 4.49 -9.25 -5.89
C LEU A 113 3.73 -10.28 -6.72
N PHE A 114 2.93 -11.15 -6.11
CA PHE A 114 2.29 -12.26 -6.83
C PHE A 114 1.35 -11.79 -7.94
N PHE A 115 0.68 -10.67 -7.72
CA PHE A 115 -0.39 -10.19 -8.59
C PHE A 115 0.06 -9.16 -9.62
N SER A 116 1.27 -8.62 -9.50
CA SER A 116 1.80 -7.59 -10.39
C SER A 116 1.85 -8.01 -11.86
N ARG A 117 1.87 -9.33 -12.16
CA ARG A 117 2.09 -9.92 -13.52
C ARG A 117 3.33 -9.37 -14.25
N MET A 118 4.15 -8.58 -13.57
CA MET A 118 5.26 -7.83 -14.10
C MET A 118 6.56 -8.46 -13.57
N PRO A 119 7.65 -8.48 -14.37
CA PRO A 119 8.97 -8.81 -13.85
C PRO A 119 9.32 -7.94 -12.63
N MET A 120 9.89 -8.57 -11.61
CA MET A 120 10.14 -7.91 -10.31
C MET A 120 10.97 -6.63 -10.45
N ASN A 121 12.02 -6.64 -11.26
CA ASN A 121 12.84 -5.47 -11.53
C ASN A 121 12.01 -4.30 -12.09
N LYS A 122 11.15 -4.55 -13.08
CA LYS A 122 10.26 -3.51 -13.63
C LYS A 122 9.29 -2.99 -12.58
N PHE A 123 8.74 -3.88 -11.76
CA PHE A 123 7.78 -3.51 -10.73
C PHE A 123 8.41 -2.65 -9.62
N PHE A 124 9.62 -3.01 -9.18
CA PHE A 124 10.36 -2.23 -8.20
C PHE A 124 10.76 -0.86 -8.71
N ILE A 125 11.30 -0.78 -9.93
CA ILE A 125 11.64 0.49 -10.56
C ILE A 125 10.39 1.36 -10.71
N PHE A 126 9.25 0.76 -11.11
CA PHE A 126 7.99 1.46 -11.20
C PHE A 126 7.56 2.05 -9.85
N MET A 127 7.58 1.26 -8.77
CA MET A 127 7.22 1.75 -7.43
C MET A 127 8.13 2.87 -6.96
N LEU A 128 9.45 2.75 -7.17
CA LEU A 128 10.40 3.81 -6.83
C LEU A 128 10.03 5.10 -7.58
N VAL A 129 9.87 5.03 -8.90
CA VAL A 129 9.49 6.19 -9.73
C VAL A 129 8.14 6.78 -9.27
N TRP A 130 7.14 5.95 -8.97
CA TRP A 130 5.82 6.38 -8.51
C TRP A 130 5.86 7.05 -7.13
N CYS A 131 6.71 6.58 -6.22
CA CYS A 131 6.92 7.19 -4.91
C CYS A 131 7.53 8.58 -5.05
N GLU A 132 8.58 8.71 -5.86
CA GLU A 132 9.33 9.97 -6.03
C GLU A 132 8.60 11.00 -6.92
N ASN A 133 7.71 10.56 -7.81
CA ASN A 133 7.09 11.41 -8.83
C ASN A 133 5.57 11.35 -8.73
N ALA A 134 5.04 11.86 -7.61
CA ALA A 134 3.60 12.00 -7.43
C ALA A 134 2.97 12.83 -8.55
N GLY A 135 1.82 12.39 -9.03
CA GLY A 135 1.11 13.03 -10.12
C GLY A 135 1.36 12.34 -11.46
N TYR A 136 2.60 12.02 -11.83
CA TYR A 136 2.99 11.82 -13.25
C TYR A 136 1.99 11.08 -14.16
N THR A 137 1.85 11.55 -15.40
CA THR A 137 1.03 10.89 -16.42
C THR A 137 1.68 9.58 -16.82
N ALA A 138 0.90 8.68 -17.44
CA ALA A 138 1.45 7.43 -17.97
C ALA A 138 2.61 7.65 -18.97
N SER A 139 2.58 8.75 -19.73
CA SER A 139 3.66 9.15 -20.63
C SER A 139 4.93 9.55 -19.87
N GLU A 140 4.79 10.33 -18.81
CA GLU A 140 5.93 10.79 -18.00
C GLU A 140 6.55 9.67 -17.18
N TYR A 141 5.74 8.79 -16.61
CA TYR A 141 6.24 7.54 -16.03
C TYR A 141 7.05 6.74 -17.05
N ASN A 142 6.52 6.55 -18.26
CA ASN A 142 7.23 5.84 -19.32
C ASN A 142 8.53 6.51 -19.75
N ARG A 143 8.59 7.84 -19.72
CA ARG A 143 9.82 8.60 -19.99
C ARG A 143 10.90 8.26 -18.95
N LEU A 144 10.55 8.23 -17.67
CA LEU A 144 11.47 7.89 -16.58
C LEU A 144 11.86 6.41 -16.55
N LEU A 145 10.94 5.51 -16.91
CA LEU A 145 11.20 4.07 -16.96
C LEU A 145 12.20 3.68 -18.07
N GLY A 146 12.42 4.52 -19.08
CA GLY A 146 13.43 4.29 -20.12
C GLY A 146 13.21 2.98 -20.89
N GLU A 147 14.15 2.03 -20.80
CA GLU A 147 14.04 0.70 -21.42
C GLU A 147 12.97 -0.18 -20.76
N PHE A 148 12.51 0.17 -19.56
CA PHE A 148 11.50 -0.58 -18.81
C PHE A 148 10.07 -0.12 -19.07
N ARG A 149 9.83 0.65 -20.16
CA ARG A 149 8.50 1.11 -20.58
C ARG A 149 7.42 0.04 -20.47
N LEU A 150 6.24 0.50 -20.08
CA LEU A 150 5.04 -0.28 -19.85
C LEU A 150 3.93 0.27 -20.75
N VAL A 151 3.04 -0.61 -21.18
CA VAL A 151 1.80 -0.15 -21.81
C VAL A 151 0.98 0.63 -20.78
N GLU A 152 0.28 1.67 -21.22
CA GLU A 152 -0.45 2.60 -20.35
C GLU A 152 -1.42 1.88 -19.41
N GLU A 153 -2.17 0.88 -19.90
CA GLU A 153 -3.07 0.06 -19.08
C GLU A 153 -2.33 -0.62 -17.91
N THR A 154 -1.08 -1.07 -18.12
CA THR A 154 -0.28 -1.67 -17.05
C THR A 154 0.15 -0.66 -16.00
N ILE A 155 0.41 0.60 -16.41
CA ILE A 155 0.73 1.69 -15.49
C ILE A 155 -0.47 1.96 -14.58
N HIS A 156 -1.64 2.22 -15.17
CA HIS A 156 -2.88 2.47 -14.41
C HIS A 156 -3.23 1.31 -13.48
N ASN A 157 -3.15 0.07 -13.96
CA ASN A 157 -3.38 -1.12 -13.14
C ASN A 157 -2.37 -1.25 -11.99
N THR A 158 -1.12 -0.86 -12.21
CA THR A 158 -0.07 -0.92 -11.18
C THR A 158 -0.28 0.17 -10.12
N ILE A 159 -0.66 1.38 -10.53
CA ILE A 159 -1.01 2.47 -9.62
C ILE A 159 -2.22 2.07 -8.77
N GLY A 160 -3.30 1.60 -9.40
CA GLY A 160 -4.48 1.11 -8.69
C GLY A 160 -4.13 -0.01 -7.71
N PHE A 161 -3.24 -0.93 -8.11
CA PHE A 161 -2.75 -1.98 -7.22
C PHE A 161 -1.99 -1.43 -6.00
N ILE A 162 -1.11 -0.44 -6.18
CA ILE A 162 -0.41 0.23 -5.07
C ILE A 162 -1.41 0.95 -4.16
N ARG A 163 -2.38 1.67 -4.73
CA ARG A 163 -3.45 2.37 -3.99
C ARG A 163 -4.29 1.42 -3.14
N ASP A 164 -4.65 0.25 -3.67
CA ASP A 164 -5.38 -0.77 -2.90
C ASP A 164 -4.58 -1.22 -1.66
N HIS A 165 -3.26 -1.36 -1.77
CA HIS A 165 -2.41 -1.73 -0.63
C HIS A 165 -2.31 -0.59 0.38
N ILE A 166 -2.11 0.65 -0.07
CA ILE A 166 -2.07 1.81 0.82
C ILE A 166 -3.41 1.95 1.54
N GLN A 167 -4.53 1.75 0.85
CA GLN A 167 -5.86 1.71 1.46
C GLN A 167 -5.92 0.67 2.59
N SER A 168 -5.57 -0.60 2.31
CA SER A 168 -5.57 -1.65 3.34
C SER A 168 -4.69 -1.29 4.53
N TRP A 169 -3.53 -0.69 4.29
CA TRP A 169 -2.59 -0.29 5.34
C TRP A 169 -3.17 0.87 6.18
N CYS A 170 -3.76 1.88 5.54
CA CYS A 170 -4.45 2.96 6.22
C CYS A 170 -5.63 2.46 7.07
N LEU A 171 -6.37 1.46 6.60
CA LEU A 171 -7.45 0.84 7.38
C LEU A 171 -6.93 0.12 8.62
N LEU A 172 -5.80 -0.58 8.51
CA LEU A 172 -5.14 -1.22 9.65
C LEU A 172 -4.69 -0.19 10.70
N ARG A 173 -4.31 1.01 10.26
CA ARG A 173 -3.85 2.12 11.12
C ARG A 173 -4.97 3.08 11.53
N SER A 174 -6.19 2.89 11.04
CA SER A 174 -7.30 3.78 11.34
C SER A 174 -7.55 3.77 12.84
N SER A 175 -7.55 4.95 13.45
CA SER A 175 -7.80 5.10 14.88
C SER A 175 -9.20 4.62 15.22
N HIS A 176 -9.31 3.92 16.36
CA HIS A 176 -10.58 3.54 16.98
C HIS A 176 -11.12 4.62 17.93
N TYR A 177 -10.36 5.69 18.14
CA TYR A 177 -10.68 6.79 19.04
C TYR A 177 -10.71 8.13 18.29
N PRO A 178 -11.46 9.13 18.79
CA PRO A 178 -11.49 10.46 18.19
C PRO A 178 -10.10 11.08 18.06
N ILE A 179 -9.84 11.75 16.94
CA ILE A 179 -8.56 12.39 16.60
C ILE A 179 -8.62 13.92 16.74
N GLY A 180 -7.48 14.59 16.72
CA GLY A 180 -7.39 16.06 16.82
C GLY A 180 -7.50 16.59 18.25
N GLY A 181 -8.15 17.73 18.41
CA GLY A 181 -8.35 18.48 19.65
C GLY A 181 -8.07 19.96 19.48
N LYS A 182 -8.14 20.73 20.57
CA LYS A 182 -7.86 22.17 20.55
C LYS A 182 -6.53 22.49 19.85
N GLY A 183 -6.59 23.38 18.86
CA GLY A 183 -5.43 23.80 18.07
C GLY A 183 -5.00 22.83 16.97
N HIS A 184 -5.70 21.71 16.78
CA HIS A 184 -5.44 20.76 15.71
C HIS A 184 -6.34 21.00 14.51
N ILE A 185 -5.84 20.67 13.33
CA ILE A 185 -6.60 20.67 12.07
C ILE A 185 -6.94 19.23 11.70
N VAL A 186 -8.22 18.96 11.49
CA VAL A 186 -8.71 17.68 10.98
C VAL A 186 -9.34 17.90 9.60
N GLU A 187 -8.68 17.40 8.56
CA GLU A 187 -9.16 17.49 7.18
C GLU A 187 -10.05 16.28 6.85
N LEU A 188 -11.20 16.54 6.24
CA LEU A 188 -12.15 15.53 5.77
C LEU A 188 -12.07 15.39 4.26
N LEU A 189 -11.82 14.17 3.80
CA LEU A 189 -11.72 13.82 2.39
C LEU A 189 -12.72 12.72 2.06
N GLU A 190 -13.38 12.84 0.92
CA GLU A 190 -14.24 11.79 0.38
C GLU A 190 -13.41 10.85 -0.50
N THR A 191 -13.65 9.54 -0.41
CA THR A 191 -12.96 8.57 -1.25
C THR A 191 -13.83 7.36 -1.55
N LEU A 192 -13.58 6.67 -2.66
CA LEU A 192 -14.13 5.33 -2.86
C LEU A 192 -13.23 4.29 -2.23
N HIS A 193 -13.81 3.55 -1.31
CA HIS A 193 -13.25 2.30 -0.85
C HIS A 193 -13.49 1.20 -1.89
N THR A 194 -12.41 0.52 -2.28
CA THR A 194 -12.45 -0.64 -3.18
C THR A 194 -12.34 -1.93 -2.38
N GLU A 195 -13.29 -2.84 -2.59
CA GLU A 195 -13.24 -4.19 -2.03
C GLU A 195 -13.25 -5.21 -3.18
N ASP A 196 -12.26 -6.10 -3.20
CA ASP A 196 -12.19 -7.21 -4.15
C ASP A 196 -13.18 -8.31 -3.70
N VAL A 197 -14.28 -8.48 -4.43
CA VAL A 197 -15.37 -9.40 -4.06
C VAL A 197 -15.14 -10.83 -4.58
N SER A 198 -14.15 -11.03 -5.47
CA SER A 198 -13.87 -12.32 -6.10
C SER A 198 -12.44 -12.81 -5.84
N ALA A 199 -12.26 -13.71 -4.86
CA ALA A 199 -11.01 -14.46 -4.69
C ALA A 199 -10.82 -15.59 -5.74
N LYS A 200 -11.88 -15.91 -6.50
CA LYS A 200 -11.99 -17.21 -7.20
C LYS A 200 -11.28 -17.28 -8.56
N HIS A 201 -11.10 -16.18 -9.29
CA HIS A 201 -10.50 -16.26 -10.63
C HIS A 201 -9.53 -15.13 -10.95
N ARG A 202 -8.35 -15.54 -11.42
CA ARG A 202 -7.20 -14.72 -11.86
C ARG A 202 -7.54 -13.61 -12.86
N SER A 203 -8.71 -13.63 -13.52
CA SER A 203 -9.02 -12.86 -14.73
C SER A 203 -10.15 -11.85 -14.62
N ARG A 204 -10.91 -11.80 -13.50
CA ARG A 204 -11.97 -10.81 -13.29
C ARG A 204 -12.08 -10.46 -11.81
N ARG A 205 -11.42 -9.38 -11.40
CA ARG A 205 -11.64 -8.76 -10.09
C ARG A 205 -12.99 -8.07 -10.17
N GLU A 206 -14.03 -8.69 -9.66
CA GLU A 206 -15.25 -7.96 -9.37
C GLU A 206 -14.94 -7.06 -8.18
N ARG A 207 -15.22 -5.76 -8.34
CA ARG A 207 -14.96 -4.75 -7.33
C ARG A 207 -16.27 -4.20 -6.81
N ARG A 208 -16.40 -4.18 -5.50
CA ARG A 208 -17.43 -3.39 -4.83
C ARG A 208 -16.82 -2.05 -4.47
N PHE A 209 -17.60 -1.00 -4.72
CA PHE A 209 -17.22 0.36 -4.40
C PHE A 209 -18.14 0.89 -3.31
N THR A 210 -17.55 1.41 -2.24
CA THR A 210 -18.28 2.01 -1.13
C THR A 210 -17.73 3.40 -0.86
N MET A 211 -18.61 4.40 -0.70
CA MET A 211 -18.17 5.75 -0.35
C MET A 211 -17.70 5.81 1.09
N ARG A 212 -16.57 6.47 1.35
CA ARG A 212 -16.05 6.70 2.70
C ARG A 212 -15.58 8.13 2.89
N LEU A 213 -15.64 8.60 4.13
CA LEU A 213 -14.90 9.76 4.59
C LEU A 213 -13.61 9.30 5.27
N VAL A 214 -12.51 9.93 4.89
CA VAL A 214 -11.21 9.79 5.54
C VAL A 214 -10.91 11.10 6.24
N LEU A 215 -10.74 11.02 7.55
CA LEU A 215 -10.40 12.14 8.43
C LEU A 215 -8.91 12.04 8.74
N ILE A 216 -8.17 13.12 8.51
CA ILE A 216 -6.73 13.18 8.71
C ILE A 216 -6.41 14.32 9.67
N CYS A 217 -5.83 14.01 10.83
CA CYS A 217 -5.30 15.03 11.72
C CYS A 217 -3.93 15.48 11.21
N TRP A 218 -3.83 16.73 10.78
CA TRP A 218 -2.60 17.25 10.17
C TRP A 218 -1.41 17.28 11.14
N ASN A 219 -1.68 17.48 12.42
CA ASN A 219 -0.63 17.68 13.41
C ASN A 219 -0.03 16.37 13.93
N THR A 220 -0.80 15.28 13.90
CA THR A 220 -0.41 13.99 14.50
C THR A 220 -0.31 12.86 13.48
N ASP A 221 -0.70 13.11 12.23
CA ASP A 221 -0.83 12.11 11.16
C ASP A 221 -1.75 10.93 11.55
N GLU A 222 -2.64 11.13 12.52
CA GLU A 222 -3.68 10.16 12.84
C GLU A 222 -4.75 10.18 11.73
N ILE A 223 -5.25 9.00 11.39
CA ILE A 223 -6.25 8.79 10.35
C ILE A 223 -7.45 8.06 10.93
N VAL A 224 -8.67 8.47 10.55
CA VAL A 224 -9.91 7.75 10.82
C VAL A 224 -10.66 7.55 9.52
N THR A 225 -11.17 6.35 9.29
CA THR A 225 -11.98 6.05 8.11
C THR A 225 -13.41 5.72 8.52
N VAL A 226 -14.38 6.43 7.95
CA VAL A 226 -15.81 6.29 8.24
C VAL A 226 -16.57 5.92 6.97
N GLU A 227 -17.39 4.88 7.04
CA GLU A 227 -18.26 4.47 5.95
C GLU A 227 -19.47 5.39 5.84
N LEU A 228 -19.76 5.86 4.62
CA LEU A 228 -20.97 6.63 4.35
C LEU A 228 -22.06 5.71 3.81
N PRO A 229 -23.18 5.51 4.54
CA PRO A 229 -24.30 4.75 4.02
C PRO A 229 -24.91 5.44 2.79
N ASP A 230 -24.98 4.71 1.67
CA ASP A 230 -25.72 4.99 0.43
C ASP A 230 -25.80 6.44 -0.06
N ARG A 231 -24.65 7.08 -0.33
CA ARG A 231 -24.58 8.42 -0.97
C ARG A 231 -25.43 9.49 -0.26
N GLN A 232 -25.77 9.31 1.01
CA GLN A 232 -26.55 10.28 1.78
C GLN A 232 -25.62 11.33 2.37
N PHE A 233 -25.41 12.41 1.62
CA PHE A 233 -24.72 13.61 2.11
C PHE A 233 -25.72 14.50 2.83
N LEU A 234 -26.18 14.05 4.00
CA LEU A 234 -27.05 14.85 4.87
C LEU A 234 -26.19 15.60 5.91
N PRO A 235 -26.54 16.85 6.29
CA PRO A 235 -25.82 17.59 7.33
C PRO A 235 -25.64 16.76 8.60
N THR A 236 -26.69 16.05 9.01
CA THR A 236 -26.70 15.19 10.20
C THR A 236 -25.72 14.02 10.12
N THR A 237 -25.42 13.50 8.93
CA THR A 237 -24.40 12.46 8.73
C THR A 237 -23.00 13.03 8.98
N LEU A 238 -22.73 14.24 8.48
CA LEU A 238 -21.46 14.93 8.71
C LEU A 238 -21.25 15.22 10.20
N ILE A 239 -22.25 15.77 10.87
CA ILE A 239 -22.17 16.12 12.30
C ILE A 239 -21.89 14.89 13.14
N LYS A 240 -22.67 13.82 12.97
CA LYS A 240 -22.42 12.54 13.66
C LYS A 240 -21.04 11.99 13.36
N THR A 241 -20.54 12.17 12.14
CA THR A 241 -19.19 11.73 11.78
C THR A 241 -18.14 12.53 12.56
N VAL A 242 -18.27 13.86 12.61
CA VAL A 242 -17.36 14.74 13.33
C VAL A 242 -17.43 14.48 14.84
N GLU A 243 -18.60 14.51 15.46
CA GLU A 243 -18.78 14.33 16.91
C GLU A 243 -18.23 12.99 17.42
N ASN A 244 -18.38 11.91 16.65
CA ASN A 244 -17.92 10.58 17.06
C ASN A 244 -16.42 10.35 16.81
N ASN A 245 -15.76 11.14 15.96
CA ASN A 245 -14.42 10.84 15.48
C ASN A 245 -13.43 12.01 15.59
N VAL A 246 -13.88 13.19 15.99
CA VAL A 246 -13.05 14.40 16.14
C VAL A 246 -13.25 14.94 17.54
N LYS A 247 -12.14 15.23 18.23
CA LYS A 247 -12.19 15.84 19.56
C LYS A 247 -12.62 17.30 19.45
N GLU A 248 -13.42 17.73 20.44
CA GLU A 248 -13.90 19.11 20.55
C GLU A 248 -12.77 20.15 20.49
N GLY A 249 -13.10 21.33 19.94
CA GLY A 249 -12.17 22.43 19.74
C GLY A 249 -11.21 22.27 18.55
N SER A 250 -11.35 21.19 17.76
CA SER A 250 -10.61 21.03 16.51
C SER A 250 -11.10 22.02 15.44
N THR A 251 -10.19 22.39 14.53
CA THR A 251 -10.58 23.02 13.27
C THR A 251 -10.86 21.92 12.24
N VAL A 252 -12.11 21.79 11.82
CA VAL A 252 -12.55 20.87 10.79
C VAL A 252 -12.39 21.55 9.43
N VAL A 253 -11.67 20.90 8.52
CA VAL A 253 -11.38 21.45 7.19
C VAL A 253 -11.98 20.56 6.12
N MET A 254 -12.71 21.17 5.18
CA MET A 254 -13.32 20.47 4.06
C MET A 254 -13.05 21.21 2.75
N ARG A 255 -13.08 20.47 1.64
CA ARG A 255 -13.13 21.09 0.31
C ARG A 255 -14.50 21.70 0.07
N ASP A 256 -14.56 22.82 -0.66
CA ASP A 256 -15.82 23.51 -0.97
C ASP A 256 -16.84 22.59 -1.64
N LEU A 257 -16.38 21.76 -2.58
CA LEU A 257 -17.25 20.80 -3.27
C LEU A 257 -17.81 19.74 -2.32
N LEU A 258 -17.03 19.26 -1.35
CA LEU A 258 -17.51 18.29 -0.38
C LEU A 258 -18.47 18.95 0.62
N MET A 259 -18.13 20.14 1.10
CA MET A 259 -18.96 20.92 2.01
C MET A 259 -20.35 21.18 1.41
N LYS A 260 -20.40 21.67 0.16
CA LYS A 260 -21.64 21.92 -0.60
C LYS A 260 -22.51 20.68 -0.77
N ARG A 261 -21.94 19.48 -0.74
CA ARG A 261 -22.73 18.25 -0.81
C ARG A 261 -23.48 17.96 0.48
N PHE A 262 -22.91 18.36 1.62
CA PHE A 262 -23.54 18.18 2.93
C PHE A 262 -24.52 19.31 3.28
N GLY A 263 -24.27 20.54 2.83
CA GLY A 263 -25.15 21.68 3.09
C GLY A 263 -24.44 23.02 2.85
N GLU A 264 -25.12 24.10 3.21
CA GLU A 264 -24.53 25.44 3.20
C GLU A 264 -23.60 25.63 4.39
N LYS A 265 -22.52 26.42 4.21
CA LYS A 265 -21.47 26.57 5.22
C LYS A 265 -22.02 27.13 6.53
N GLU A 266 -22.89 28.14 6.47
CA GLU A 266 -23.45 28.79 7.65
C GLU A 266 -24.32 27.83 8.48
N GLU A 267 -25.05 26.92 7.83
CA GLU A 267 -25.83 25.88 8.51
C GLU A 267 -24.90 24.88 9.19
N LEU A 268 -23.87 24.42 8.48
CA LEU A 268 -22.91 23.45 9.02
C LEU A 268 -22.08 24.05 10.17
N ASP A 269 -21.66 25.32 10.06
CA ASP A 269 -20.99 26.09 11.10
C ASP A 269 -21.87 26.16 12.36
N ALA A 270 -23.16 26.46 12.20
CA ALA A 270 -24.10 26.53 13.31
C ALA A 270 -24.38 25.16 13.96
N MET A 271 -24.28 24.06 13.20
CA MET A 271 -24.50 22.72 13.75
C MET A 271 -23.24 22.10 14.36
N LEU A 272 -22.05 22.60 14.00
CA LEU A 272 -20.75 22.15 14.53
C LEU A 272 -20.22 23.10 15.61
N GLU A 273 -21.08 23.56 16.54
CA GLU A 273 -20.77 24.62 17.52
C GLU A 273 -19.51 24.36 18.37
N ASN A 274 -19.17 23.10 18.61
CA ASN A 274 -17.99 22.69 19.39
C ASN A 274 -16.69 22.66 18.55
N HIS A 275 -16.75 23.02 17.27
CA HIS A 275 -15.66 22.96 16.31
C HIS A 275 -15.58 24.26 15.51
N THR A 276 -14.44 24.49 14.85
CA THR A 276 -14.34 25.56 13.85
C THR A 276 -14.34 24.93 12.48
N LEU A 277 -15.36 25.18 11.67
CA LEU A 277 -15.39 24.68 10.29
C LEU A 277 -14.76 25.71 9.35
N LYS A 278 -13.86 25.22 8.49
CA LYS A 278 -13.12 26.00 7.49
C LYS A 278 -13.12 25.29 6.15
N THR A 279 -13.00 26.07 5.09
CA THR A 279 -12.68 25.54 3.76
C THR A 279 -11.17 25.25 3.68
N ILE A 280 -10.76 24.40 2.73
CA ILE A 280 -9.33 24.18 2.48
C ILE A 280 -8.61 25.48 2.07
N ALA A 281 -9.31 26.39 1.38
CA ALA A 281 -8.76 27.68 0.99
C ALA A 281 -8.50 28.60 2.20
N ASP A 282 -9.34 28.51 3.25
CA ASP A 282 -9.20 29.31 4.48
C ASP A 282 -7.92 28.95 5.26
N VAL A 283 -7.35 27.76 5.05
CA VAL A 283 -6.13 27.28 5.73
C VAL A 283 -4.89 27.38 4.84
N TRP A 284 -5.05 27.64 3.55
CA TRP A 284 -3.98 27.90 2.59
C TRP A 284 -3.87 29.39 2.24
N CYS A 285 -4.25 30.27 3.15
CA CYS A 285 -4.35 31.71 2.89
C CYS A 285 -3.03 32.37 2.46
N ASP A 286 -1.90 31.76 2.79
CA ASP A 286 -0.56 32.28 2.48
C ASP A 286 0.02 31.72 1.16
N LEU A 287 -0.65 30.74 0.54
CA LEU A 287 -0.26 30.21 -0.77
C LEU A 287 -0.90 31.06 -1.86
N ASP A 288 -0.13 31.47 -2.87
CA ASP A 288 -0.70 32.21 -4.00
C ASP A 288 -1.66 31.34 -4.83
N GLU A 289 -2.45 31.94 -5.72
CA GLU A 289 -3.45 31.20 -6.51
C GLU A 289 -2.82 30.15 -7.44
N GLU A 290 -1.59 30.37 -7.91
CA GLU A 290 -0.85 29.46 -8.79
C GLU A 290 -0.19 28.31 -8.01
N GLU A 291 0.28 28.55 -6.80
CA GLU A 291 0.79 27.55 -5.85
C GLU A 291 -0.35 26.72 -5.27
N ARG A 292 -1.50 27.33 -4.97
CA ARG A 292 -2.73 26.60 -4.62
C ARG A 292 -3.20 25.76 -5.79
N ASP A 293 -3.17 26.28 -7.02
CA ASP A 293 -3.50 25.54 -8.23
C ASP A 293 -2.47 24.45 -8.57
N LYS A 294 -1.18 24.62 -8.24
CA LYS A 294 -0.16 23.56 -8.37
C LYS A 294 -0.31 22.48 -7.31
N GLN A 295 -0.57 22.87 -6.05
CA GLN A 295 -0.93 21.95 -4.97
C GLN A 295 -2.21 21.20 -5.35
N PHE A 296 -3.19 21.91 -5.91
CA PHE A 296 -4.46 21.41 -6.41
C PHE A 296 -4.28 20.49 -7.63
N MET A 297 -3.51 20.84 -8.66
CA MET A 297 -3.26 20.01 -9.86
C MET A 297 -2.46 18.75 -9.53
N LYS A 298 -1.50 18.84 -8.59
CA LYS A 298 -0.81 17.69 -8.00
C LYS A 298 -1.76 16.79 -7.19
N THR A 299 -2.88 17.34 -6.72
CA THR A 299 -3.91 16.63 -5.93
C THR A 299 -5.16 16.24 -6.75
N LEU A 300 -5.42 16.85 -7.92
CA LEU A 300 -6.65 16.66 -8.68
C LEU A 300 -6.47 15.62 -9.79
N MET A 301 -5.60 15.86 -10.78
CA MET A 301 -5.72 15.13 -12.04
C MET A 301 -4.49 15.28 -12.93
N GLU A 302 -3.52 14.40 -12.78
CA GLU A 302 -2.81 13.95 -13.96
C GLU A 302 -3.64 12.83 -14.61
N SER A 303 -4.65 13.24 -15.38
CA SER A 303 -5.20 12.47 -16.50
C SER A 303 -5.79 11.06 -16.22
N VAL A 304 -6.82 10.94 -15.39
CA VAL A 304 -7.77 9.83 -15.57
C VAL A 304 -9.18 10.40 -15.60
N GLN A 305 -9.91 10.02 -16.65
CA GLN A 305 -11.31 10.34 -16.92
C GLN A 305 -12.20 10.26 -15.67
N PRO A 306 -13.40 10.90 -15.67
CA PRO A 306 -14.35 10.82 -14.57
C PRO A 306 -14.98 9.42 -14.50
N LEU A 307 -14.18 8.44 -14.10
CA LEU A 307 -14.64 7.22 -13.45
C LEU A 307 -14.69 7.55 -11.95
N PRO A 308 -15.71 7.05 -11.24
CA PRO A 308 -15.95 7.46 -9.86
C PRO A 308 -14.66 7.20 -9.06
N ALA A 309 -14.14 8.25 -8.42
CA ALA A 309 -12.72 8.38 -8.10
C ALA A 309 -12.21 7.29 -7.15
N GLU A 310 -11.17 6.57 -7.59
CA GLU A 310 -10.33 5.60 -6.87
C GLU A 310 -9.94 6.03 -5.43
N PRO A 311 -9.34 5.13 -4.61
CA PRO A 311 -8.93 5.39 -3.21
C PRO A 311 -7.87 6.51 -3.02
N PHE A 312 -8.17 7.74 -3.44
CA PHE A 312 -7.24 8.86 -3.48
C PHE A 312 -6.88 9.38 -2.09
N ALA A 313 -7.82 9.39 -1.15
CA ALA A 313 -7.59 9.99 0.16
C ALA A 313 -6.49 9.23 0.93
N TYR A 314 -6.39 7.91 0.73
CA TYR A 314 -5.35 7.09 1.33
C TYR A 314 -3.98 7.34 0.70
N GLU A 315 -3.89 7.51 -0.62
CA GLU A 315 -2.65 7.92 -1.29
C GLU A 315 -2.23 9.33 -0.84
N TYR A 316 -3.17 10.27 -0.77
CA TYR A 316 -2.92 11.62 -0.29
C TYR A 316 -2.37 11.60 1.15
N TYR A 317 -3.01 10.86 2.05
CA TYR A 317 -2.51 10.65 3.41
C TYR A 317 -1.08 10.11 3.39
N PHE A 318 -0.83 9.01 2.65
CA PHE A 318 0.49 8.39 2.59
C PHE A 318 1.58 9.37 2.14
N ARG A 319 1.33 10.11 1.05
CA ARG A 319 2.31 11.06 0.50
C ARG A 319 2.53 12.28 1.39
N ARG A 320 1.48 12.75 2.07
CA ARG A 320 1.56 13.87 3.01
C ARG A 320 2.39 13.48 4.24
N THR A 321 2.17 12.29 4.77
CA THR A 321 2.83 11.79 5.98
C THR A 321 4.29 11.42 5.70
N PHE A 322 4.60 10.86 4.53
CA PHE A 322 5.93 10.36 4.19
C PHE A 322 6.57 11.13 3.04
N ILE A 323 6.88 12.40 3.31
CA ILE A 323 7.63 13.24 2.36
C ILE A 323 9.08 12.75 2.24
N ASP A 324 9.68 12.33 3.37
CA ASP A 324 11.02 11.76 3.40
C ASP A 324 10.97 10.25 3.15
N LYS A 325 11.87 9.77 2.28
CA LYS A 325 11.99 8.36 1.85
C LYS A 325 10.63 7.69 1.54
N PRO A 326 9.83 8.23 0.60
CA PRO A 326 8.49 7.71 0.31
C PRO A 326 8.53 6.24 -0.16
N PHE A 327 9.59 5.85 -0.86
CA PHE A 327 9.76 4.46 -1.30
C PHE A 327 10.02 3.49 -0.15
N ASN A 328 10.89 3.84 0.80
CA ASN A 328 11.15 3.01 1.98
C ASN A 328 9.88 2.86 2.82
N ASN A 329 9.14 3.95 3.02
CA ASN A 329 7.86 3.93 3.74
C ASN A 329 6.81 3.06 3.02
N LEU A 330 6.80 3.01 1.69
CA LEU A 330 5.91 2.13 0.94
C LEU A 330 6.27 0.65 1.19
N LEU A 331 7.55 0.31 1.16
CA LEU A 331 8.02 -1.05 1.45
C LEU A 331 7.70 -1.44 2.90
N LYS A 332 7.87 -0.53 3.86
CA LYS A 332 7.47 -0.74 5.26
C LYS A 332 5.96 -0.98 5.38
N ALA A 333 5.13 -0.15 4.76
CA ALA A 333 3.68 -0.31 4.78
C ALA A 333 3.22 -1.67 4.20
N ILE A 334 3.83 -2.08 3.08
CA ILE A 334 3.63 -3.41 2.50
C ILE A 334 4.00 -4.48 3.53
N ARG A 335 5.19 -4.40 4.13
CA ARG A 335 5.67 -5.39 5.09
C ARG A 335 4.74 -5.53 6.31
N GLU A 336 4.29 -4.42 6.87
CA GLU A 336 3.39 -4.39 8.02
C GLU A 336 2.06 -5.10 7.70
N LEU A 337 1.49 -4.84 6.52
CA LEU A 337 0.29 -5.52 6.05
C LEU A 337 0.44 -7.04 6.01
N TYR A 338 1.51 -7.54 5.40
CA TYR A 338 1.71 -8.98 5.29
C TYR A 338 2.06 -9.62 6.63
N SER A 339 2.71 -8.88 7.53
CA SER A 339 2.96 -9.35 8.90
C SER A 339 1.65 -9.50 9.69
N ALA A 340 0.74 -8.53 9.59
CA ALA A 340 -0.57 -8.58 10.25
C ALA A 340 -1.49 -9.71 9.73
N HIS A 341 -1.43 -10.00 8.42
CA HIS A 341 -2.17 -11.12 7.83
C HIS A 341 -1.62 -12.51 8.21
N HIS A 342 -0.35 -12.60 8.59
CA HIS A 342 0.24 -13.85 9.09
C HIS A 342 -0.16 -14.15 10.54
N VAL A 343 -0.45 -13.13 11.36
CA VAL A 343 -0.95 -13.31 12.74
C VAL A 343 -2.40 -13.83 12.73
N THR A 344 -3.28 -13.22 11.92
CA THR A 344 -4.71 -13.59 11.86
C THR A 344 -4.95 -15.01 11.33
N HIS A 345 -4.07 -15.54 10.48
CA HIS A 345 -4.16 -16.94 10.02
C HIS A 345 -3.66 -17.97 11.06
N ASN A 346 -2.80 -17.58 12.00
CA ASN A 346 -2.35 -18.47 13.07
C ASN A 346 -3.35 -18.51 14.23
N ASP A 347 -4.01 -17.39 14.55
CA ASP A 347 -5.01 -17.34 15.64
C ASP A 347 -6.29 -18.13 15.30
N LEU A 348 -6.65 -18.22 14.01
CA LEU A 348 -7.75 -19.08 13.53
C LEU A 348 -7.39 -20.57 13.48
N ALA A 349 -6.12 -20.95 13.63
CA ALA A 349 -5.68 -22.34 13.73
C ALA A 349 -5.54 -22.84 15.18
N SER A 350 -5.72 -21.94 16.15
CA SER A 350 -5.71 -22.22 17.59
C SER A 350 -7.10 -22.19 18.26
N LEU A 351 -8.17 -22.09 17.46
CA LEU A 351 -9.56 -22.35 17.84
C LEU A 351 -10.06 -23.55 17.02
#